data_AF-A0A547Q8A5-F1
#
_entry.id   AF-A0A547Q8A5-F1
#
_cell.length_a   1.000
_cell.length_b   1.000
_cell.length_c   1.000
_cell.angle_alpha   90.00
_cell.angle_beta   90.00
_cell.angle_gamma   90.00
#
_symmetry.space_group_name_H-M   'P 1'
#
loop_
_entity.id
_entity.type
_entity.pdbx_description
1 polymer ?
#
loop_
_entity_poly.entity_id
_entity_poly.type
_entity_poly.pdbx_seq_one_letter_code
_entity_poly.pdbx_strand_id
1 'polypeptide(L)'
;MTPRCETLTGAAISSAIEDLARLRTEVFRDWPYLYDGDPANESKYLRSYRNTPNAILIAAMDGDRVVGCATGMPLSHHQDARDLPLTDLGLRLEDVFYCAESVLLPEYRGRGLGHVFFDRREAHAKALGFKTALFCAVERPDSHPARPQNARSLAPFWKGRGYTPRDAFVRMHWTDLGDNGPSKKQLRVWTHDL
;
A
#
# COMPACT_ATOMS: atom_id res chain seq x y z
N MET A 1 -19.28 14.41 -8.74
CA MET A 1 -18.86 14.98 -7.44
C MET A 1 -17.43 14.54 -7.18
N THR A 2 -16.58 15.37 -6.56
CA THR A 2 -15.19 14.99 -6.24
C THR A 2 -15.17 14.20 -4.93
N PRO A 3 -14.58 13.00 -4.88
CA PRO A 3 -14.54 12.22 -3.64
C PRO A 3 -13.82 12.98 -2.52
N ARG A 4 -14.35 12.88 -1.30
CA ARG A 4 -13.74 13.46 -0.09
C ARG A 4 -12.77 12.45 0.51
N CYS A 5 -11.58 12.88 0.92
CA CYS A 5 -10.68 12.00 1.67
C CYS A 5 -10.79 12.28 3.18
N GLU A 6 -10.86 11.22 3.97
CA GLU A 6 -10.87 11.24 5.44
C GLU A 6 -9.63 10.51 5.97
N THR A 7 -9.07 11.02 7.07
CA THR A 7 -7.91 10.41 7.73
C THR A 7 -8.36 9.82 9.06
N LEU A 8 -8.14 8.52 9.23
CA LEU A 8 -8.56 7.72 10.37
C LEU A 8 -7.33 7.20 11.11
N THR A 9 -7.36 7.28 12.44
CA THR A 9 -6.31 6.80 13.34
C THR A 9 -6.92 6.09 14.54
N GLY A 10 -6.18 5.15 15.15
CA GLY A 10 -6.63 4.43 16.34
C GLY A 10 -7.98 3.74 16.14
N ALA A 11 -8.91 3.91 17.08
CA ALA A 11 -10.23 3.29 17.03
C ALA A 11 -11.05 3.67 15.79
N ALA A 12 -10.85 4.87 15.23
CA ALA A 12 -11.57 5.33 14.04
C ALA A 12 -11.24 4.51 12.79
N ILE A 13 -10.07 3.85 12.73
CA ILE A 13 -9.71 2.95 11.61
C ILE A 13 -10.76 1.86 11.41
N SER A 14 -11.41 1.41 12.49
CA SER A 14 -12.41 0.33 12.41
C SER A 14 -13.59 0.64 11.50
N SER A 15 -13.93 1.91 11.26
CA SER A 15 -15.04 2.26 10.38
C SER A 15 -14.77 2.00 8.89
N ALA A 16 -13.52 1.78 8.49
CA ALA A 16 -13.13 1.57 7.09
C ALA A 16 -12.46 0.21 6.82
N ILE A 17 -12.36 -0.68 7.80
CA ILE A 17 -11.66 -1.98 7.65
C ILE A 17 -12.38 -2.88 6.64
N GLU A 18 -13.71 -2.98 6.70
CA GLU A 18 -14.48 -3.85 5.82
C GLU A 18 -14.39 -3.37 4.37
N ASP A 19 -14.47 -2.05 4.16
CA ASP A 19 -14.25 -1.45 2.84
C ASP A 19 -12.82 -1.63 2.33
N LEU A 20 -11.81 -1.46 3.19
CA LEU A 20 -10.42 -1.72 2.81
C LEU A 20 -10.24 -3.20 2.41
N ALA A 21 -10.81 -4.15 3.15
CA ALA A 21 -10.75 -5.56 2.82
C ALA A 21 -11.39 -5.86 1.46
N ARG A 22 -12.59 -5.32 1.21
CA ARG A 22 -13.27 -5.43 -0.11
C ARG A 22 -12.39 -4.84 -1.22
N LEU A 23 -11.87 -3.63 -1.02
CA LEU A 23 -11.04 -2.94 -2.02
C LEU A 23 -9.72 -3.66 -2.29
N ARG A 24 -9.10 -4.29 -1.28
CA ARG A 24 -7.92 -5.14 -1.47
C ARG A 24 -8.25 -6.32 -2.37
N THR A 25 -9.35 -7.04 -2.11
CA THR A 25 -9.75 -8.16 -2.96
C THR A 25 -10.14 -7.73 -4.36
N GLU A 26 -10.76 -6.55 -4.54
CA GLU A 26 -11.16 -6.06 -5.87
C GLU A 26 -9.95 -5.52 -6.67
N VAL A 27 -9.16 -4.63 -6.06
CA VAL A 27 -8.09 -3.90 -6.74
C VAL A 27 -6.82 -4.73 -6.87
N PHE A 28 -6.46 -5.54 -5.87
CA PHE A 28 -5.28 -6.41 -5.98
C PHE A 28 -5.55 -7.66 -6.82
N ARG A 29 -6.80 -7.94 -7.22
CA ARG A 29 -7.10 -8.96 -8.23
C ARG A 29 -6.53 -8.58 -9.60
N ASP A 30 -6.38 -7.28 -9.87
CA ASP A 30 -5.82 -6.77 -11.12
C ASP A 30 -4.29 -6.86 -11.16
N TRP A 31 -3.75 -6.70 -12.38
CA TRP A 31 -2.33 -6.53 -12.61
C TRP A 31 -1.75 -5.31 -11.84
N PRO A 32 -0.56 -5.42 -11.22
CA PRO A 32 0.36 -6.56 -11.21
C PRO A 32 0.21 -7.48 -10.00
N TYR A 33 -0.83 -7.36 -9.18
CA TYR A 33 -0.93 -8.15 -7.95
C TYR A 33 -1.47 -9.55 -8.23
N LEU A 34 -2.52 -9.65 -9.07
CA LEU A 34 -3.19 -10.92 -9.42
C LEU A 34 -3.61 -11.73 -8.20
N TYR A 35 -3.90 -11.05 -7.10
CA TYR A 35 -4.12 -11.65 -5.80
C TYR A 35 -5.47 -12.38 -5.73
N ASP A 36 -5.43 -13.67 -5.41
CA ASP A 36 -6.61 -14.48 -5.14
C ASP A 36 -6.87 -14.59 -3.63
N GLY A 37 -7.39 -13.50 -3.06
CA GLY A 37 -7.65 -13.38 -1.63
C GLY A 37 -9.12 -13.42 -1.25
N ASP A 38 -9.37 -13.74 0.02
CA ASP A 38 -10.70 -13.74 0.64
C ASP A 38 -10.88 -12.49 1.55
N PRO A 39 -11.88 -11.63 1.30
CA PRO A 39 -12.15 -10.44 2.12
C PRO A 39 -12.32 -10.72 3.62
N ALA A 40 -12.83 -11.90 4.00
CA ALA A 40 -13.04 -12.26 5.40
C ALA A 40 -11.71 -12.46 6.15
N ASN A 41 -10.71 -13.03 5.47
CA ASN A 41 -9.36 -13.18 6.01
C ASN A 41 -8.63 -11.84 6.04
N GLU A 42 -8.82 -11.03 5.01
CA GLU A 42 -8.26 -9.66 4.94
C GLU A 42 -8.72 -8.78 6.10
N SER A 43 -10.00 -8.81 6.44
CA SER A 43 -10.53 -8.05 7.56
C SER A 43 -9.88 -8.44 8.90
N LYS A 44 -9.50 -9.71 9.10
CA LYS A 44 -8.79 -10.15 10.31
C LYS A 44 -7.36 -9.61 10.36
N TYR A 45 -6.65 -9.63 9.23
CA TYR A 45 -5.31 -9.06 9.11
C TYR A 45 -5.31 -7.54 9.41
N LEU A 46 -6.24 -6.82 8.79
CA LEU A 46 -6.35 -5.36 8.88
C LEU A 46 -6.78 -4.85 10.27
N ARG A 47 -7.43 -5.67 11.10
CA ARG A 47 -7.78 -5.31 12.48
C ARG A 47 -6.57 -4.94 13.35
N SER A 48 -5.37 -5.41 13.00
CA SER A 48 -4.13 -5.05 13.69
C SER A 48 -3.82 -3.55 13.61
N TYR A 49 -4.19 -2.87 12.51
CA TYR A 49 -3.95 -1.43 12.33
C TYR A 49 -4.61 -0.58 13.40
N ARG A 50 -5.82 -0.97 13.85
CA ARG A 50 -6.57 -0.24 14.91
C ARG A 50 -5.75 -0.07 16.19
N ASN A 51 -5.02 -1.11 16.57
CA ASN A 51 -4.28 -1.17 17.82
C ASN A 51 -2.79 -0.86 17.63
N THR A 52 -2.35 -0.62 16.40
CA THR A 52 -0.96 -0.28 16.09
C THR A 52 -0.74 1.20 16.36
N PRO A 53 0.14 1.56 17.32
CA PRO A 53 0.47 2.95 17.57
C PRO A 53 0.89 3.64 16.27
N ASN A 54 0.42 4.87 16.08
CA ASN A 54 0.77 5.72 14.95
C ASN A 54 0.35 5.20 13.57
N ALA A 55 -0.47 4.14 13.49
CA ALA A 55 -1.07 3.72 12.23
C ALA A 55 -2.09 4.74 11.72
N ILE A 56 -2.19 4.83 10.40
CA ILE A 56 -3.10 5.72 9.66
C ILE A 56 -3.82 4.93 8.56
N LEU A 57 -5.08 5.29 8.33
CA LEU A 57 -5.86 4.87 7.17
C LEU A 57 -6.50 6.12 6.55
N ILE A 58 -6.33 6.31 5.25
CA ILE A 58 -6.98 7.36 4.47
C ILE A 58 -8.08 6.70 3.64
N ALA A 59 -9.33 7.12 3.82
CA ALA A 59 -10.48 6.64 3.06
C ALA A 59 -10.93 7.73 2.07
N ALA A 60 -11.02 7.41 0.79
CA ALA A 60 -11.65 8.24 -0.23
C ALA A 60 -13.14 7.85 -0.34
N MET A 61 -14.02 8.83 -0.14
CA MET A 61 -15.47 8.68 -0.03
C MET A 61 -16.18 9.35 -1.22
N ASP A 62 -17.04 8.62 -1.91
CA ASP A 62 -18.02 9.18 -2.84
C ASP A 62 -19.43 8.98 -2.28
N GLY A 63 -20.00 10.05 -1.69
CA GLY A 63 -21.14 9.91 -0.78
C GLY A 63 -20.77 9.07 0.43
N ASP A 64 -21.53 8.01 0.67
CA ASP A 64 -21.30 7.04 1.76
C ASP A 64 -20.43 5.86 1.34
N ARG A 65 -20.03 5.77 0.06
CA ARG A 65 -19.23 4.66 -0.47
C ARG A 65 -17.74 4.97 -0.36
N VAL A 66 -16.97 4.07 0.26
CA VAL A 66 -15.50 4.09 0.19
C VAL A 66 -15.05 3.58 -1.18
N VAL A 67 -14.36 4.42 -1.95
CA VAL A 67 -13.91 4.15 -3.32
C VAL A 67 -12.40 3.95 -3.45
N GLY A 68 -11.66 4.22 -2.38
CA GLY A 68 -10.23 3.95 -2.30
C GLY A 68 -9.73 4.10 -0.88
N CYS A 69 -8.66 3.38 -0.56
CA CYS A 69 -8.01 3.45 0.73
C CYS A 69 -6.49 3.45 0.57
N ALA A 70 -5.81 4.12 1.49
CA ALA A 70 -4.38 3.96 1.69
C ALA A 70 -4.05 3.86 3.17
N THR A 71 -2.99 3.16 3.52
CA THR A 71 -2.59 2.96 4.92
C THR A 71 -1.11 3.24 5.11
N GLY A 72 -0.72 3.41 6.37
CA GLY A 72 0.66 3.36 6.78
C GLY A 72 0.83 3.16 8.28
N MET A 73 2.04 2.81 8.69
CA MET A 73 2.42 2.64 10.09
C MET A 73 3.95 2.73 10.25
N PRO A 74 4.48 2.90 11.48
CA PRO A 74 5.91 2.73 11.72
C PRO A 74 6.39 1.35 11.25
N LEU A 75 7.55 1.29 10.60
CA LEU A 75 8.05 0.02 10.05
C LEU A 75 8.26 -1.05 11.14
N SER A 76 8.62 -0.63 12.37
CA SER A 76 8.78 -1.50 13.53
C SER A 76 7.54 -2.33 13.89
N HIS A 77 6.35 -1.92 13.44
CA HIS A 77 5.09 -2.63 13.67
C HIS A 77 4.64 -3.49 12.49
N HIS A 78 5.28 -3.37 11.32
CA HIS A 78 4.86 -4.08 10.12
C HIS A 78 5.52 -5.46 10.00
N GLN A 79 4.73 -6.53 10.06
CA GLN A 79 5.27 -7.90 10.10
C GLN A 79 5.86 -8.35 8.74
N ASP A 80 5.24 -7.95 7.63
CA ASP A 80 5.64 -8.43 6.30
C ASP A 80 6.88 -7.72 5.73
N ALA A 81 7.36 -6.68 6.42
CA ALA A 81 8.52 -5.89 6.01
C ALA A 81 9.75 -6.16 6.91
N ARG A 82 9.69 -7.20 7.76
CA ARG A 82 10.80 -7.64 8.62
C ARG A 82 12.05 -8.04 7.83
N ASP A 83 11.87 -8.52 6.60
CA ASP A 83 12.96 -8.96 5.71
C ASP A 83 13.62 -7.81 4.95
N LEU A 84 13.27 -6.54 5.23
CA LEU A 84 13.93 -5.39 4.62
C LEU A 84 15.41 -5.35 5.02
N PRO A 85 16.34 -5.25 4.07
CA PRO A 85 17.77 -5.13 4.35
C PRO A 85 18.12 -3.70 4.77
N LEU A 86 17.62 -3.26 5.93
CA LEU A 86 17.73 -1.86 6.37
C LEU A 86 19.18 -1.34 6.42
N THR A 87 20.12 -2.17 6.87
CA THR A 87 21.55 -1.83 6.90
C THR A 87 22.09 -1.53 5.50
N ASP A 88 21.81 -2.38 4.51
CA ASP A 88 22.25 -2.19 3.12
C ASP A 88 21.55 -0.99 2.46
N LEU A 89 20.35 -0.67 2.94
CA LEU A 89 19.61 0.52 2.52
C LEU A 89 20.09 1.81 3.21
N GLY A 90 20.94 1.72 4.23
CA GLY A 90 21.37 2.86 5.05
C GLY A 90 20.24 3.45 5.91
N LEU A 91 19.25 2.64 6.26
CA LEU A 91 18.06 3.06 7.01
C LEU A 91 18.09 2.54 8.44
N ARG A 92 17.52 3.33 9.36
CA ARG A 92 17.26 2.93 10.75
C ARG A 92 15.79 2.58 10.90
N LEU A 93 15.49 1.46 11.56
CA LEU A 93 14.12 0.95 11.69
C LEU A 93 13.15 2.00 12.26
N GLU A 94 13.60 2.73 13.27
CA GLU A 94 12.86 3.76 13.98
C GLU A 94 12.65 5.06 13.16
N ASP A 95 13.42 5.27 12.10
CA ASP A 95 13.31 6.46 11.23
C ASP A 95 12.37 6.22 10.04
N VAL A 96 11.88 4.99 9.84
CA VAL A 96 11.10 4.60 8.65
C VAL A 96 9.60 4.47 8.95
N PHE A 97 8.81 5.23 8.19
CA PHE A 97 7.36 5.05 8.10
C PHE A 97 7.02 4.22 6.86
N TYR A 98 6.30 3.11 7.05
CA TYR A 98 5.90 2.21 5.98
C TYR A 98 4.52 2.57 5.43
N CYS A 99 4.49 2.99 4.17
CA CYS A 99 3.28 3.21 3.38
C CYS A 99 2.84 1.87 2.77
N ALA A 100 1.83 1.22 3.36
CA ALA A 100 1.39 -0.11 2.95
C ALA A 100 0.33 -0.05 1.83
N GLU A 101 -0.92 -0.37 2.12
CA GLU A 101 -1.97 -0.44 1.12
C GLU A 101 -2.17 0.88 0.36
N SER A 102 -2.46 0.77 -0.94
CA SER A 102 -2.87 1.87 -1.81
C SER A 102 -3.80 1.31 -2.87
N VAL A 103 -5.09 1.23 -2.54
CA VAL A 103 -6.14 0.65 -3.35
C VAL A 103 -7.09 1.74 -3.81
N LEU A 104 -7.37 1.78 -5.11
CA LEU A 104 -8.27 2.75 -5.71
C LEU A 104 -9.00 2.10 -6.88
N LEU A 105 -10.33 2.19 -6.83
CA LEU A 105 -11.21 1.68 -7.88
C LEU A 105 -10.86 2.30 -9.24
N PRO A 106 -10.85 1.51 -10.33
CA PRO A 106 -10.42 1.96 -11.66
C PRO A 106 -11.10 3.24 -12.14
N GLU A 107 -12.41 3.38 -11.92
CA GLU A 107 -13.21 4.51 -12.37
C GLU A 107 -12.87 5.84 -11.65
N TYR A 108 -12.17 5.78 -10.51
CA TYR A 108 -11.72 6.94 -9.75
C TYR A 108 -10.23 7.29 -9.97
N ARG A 109 -9.49 6.51 -10.76
CA ARG A 109 -8.09 6.80 -11.11
C ARG A 109 -7.98 8.06 -11.99
N GLY A 110 -6.84 8.73 -11.93
CA GLY A 110 -6.60 9.97 -12.69
C GLY A 110 -7.27 11.22 -12.14
N ARG A 111 -7.94 11.13 -10.97
CA ARG A 111 -8.65 12.25 -10.32
C ARG A 111 -7.88 12.90 -9.16
N GLY A 112 -6.55 12.70 -9.11
CA GLY A 112 -5.69 13.26 -8.05
C GLY A 112 -5.70 12.53 -6.70
N LEU A 113 -6.58 11.55 -6.47
CA LEU A 113 -6.70 10.84 -5.18
C LEU A 113 -5.41 10.13 -4.75
N GLY A 114 -4.65 9.59 -5.71
CA GLY A 114 -3.34 9.00 -5.43
C GLY A 114 -2.35 10.01 -4.82
N HIS A 115 -2.38 11.27 -5.25
CA HIS A 115 -1.56 12.31 -4.62
C HIS A 115 -1.99 12.53 -3.17
N VAL A 116 -3.30 12.68 -2.93
CA VAL A 116 -3.86 12.89 -1.59
C VAL A 116 -3.48 11.75 -0.62
N PHE A 117 -3.47 10.50 -1.10
CA PHE A 117 -3.06 9.35 -0.28
C PHE A 117 -1.60 9.42 0.17
N PHE A 118 -0.70 9.82 -0.72
CA PHE A 118 0.71 9.97 -0.36
C PHE A 118 0.93 11.22 0.50
N ASP A 119 0.36 12.36 0.12
CA ASP A 119 0.50 13.63 0.87
C ASP A 119 0.10 13.45 2.35
N ARG A 120 -1.02 12.76 2.60
CA ARG A 120 -1.50 12.52 3.96
C ARG A 120 -0.64 11.56 4.76
N ARG A 121 -0.10 10.50 4.14
CA ARG A 121 0.80 9.56 4.81
C ARG A 121 2.14 10.21 5.12
N GLU A 122 2.70 10.96 4.18
CA GLU A 122 3.94 11.70 4.35
C GLU A 122 3.79 12.79 5.42
N ALA A 123 2.71 13.56 5.41
CA ALA A 123 2.44 14.56 6.45
C ALA A 123 2.30 13.93 7.85
N HIS A 124 1.60 12.80 7.95
CA HIS A 124 1.47 12.03 9.19
C HIS A 124 2.82 11.51 9.69
N ALA A 125 3.63 10.95 8.79
CA ALA A 125 4.97 10.47 9.11
C ALA A 125 5.88 11.61 9.61
N LYS A 126 5.88 12.76 8.94
CA LYS A 126 6.64 13.96 9.35
C LYS A 126 6.21 14.47 10.72
N ALA A 127 4.90 14.54 10.96
CA ALA A 127 4.36 14.99 12.25
C ALA A 127 4.80 14.11 13.43
N LEU A 128 5.13 12.84 13.16
CA LEU A 128 5.62 11.88 14.14
C LEU A 128 7.16 11.79 14.21
N GLY A 129 7.88 12.57 13.39
CA GLY A 129 9.34 12.63 13.40
C GLY A 129 10.05 11.55 12.58
N PHE A 130 9.34 10.80 11.73
CA PHE A 130 9.97 9.87 10.78
C PHE A 130 10.71 10.64 9.68
N LYS A 131 11.82 10.08 9.22
CA LYS A 131 12.71 10.70 8.23
C LYS A 131 12.57 10.12 6.84
N THR A 132 12.01 8.91 6.74
CA THR A 132 11.88 8.21 5.47
C THR A 132 10.49 7.60 5.33
N ALA A 133 9.84 7.85 4.20
CA ALA A 133 8.69 7.06 3.77
C ALA A 133 9.17 5.91 2.87
N LEU A 134 8.71 4.70 3.15
CA LEU A 134 9.07 3.49 2.42
C LEU A 134 7.81 2.74 1.99
N PHE A 135 7.79 2.21 0.77
CA PHE A 135 6.82 1.20 0.35
C PHE A 135 7.47 0.14 -0.53
N CYS A 136 6.76 -0.96 -0.75
CA CYS A 136 7.19 -2.04 -1.62
C CYS A 136 6.19 -2.21 -2.76
N ALA A 137 6.67 -2.27 -4.01
CA ALA A 137 5.82 -2.43 -5.19
C ALA A 137 6.14 -3.73 -5.92
N VAL A 138 5.11 -4.52 -6.23
CA VAL A 138 5.24 -5.78 -6.95
C VAL A 138 5.91 -5.55 -8.31
N GLU A 139 6.91 -6.36 -8.60
CA GLU A 139 7.56 -6.39 -9.90
C GLU A 139 7.35 -7.76 -10.53
N ARG A 140 6.81 -7.75 -11.75
CA ARG A 140 6.61 -8.94 -12.57
C ARG A 140 7.35 -8.79 -13.89
N PRO A 141 7.78 -9.90 -14.50
CA PRO A 141 8.39 -9.87 -15.83
C PRO A 141 7.47 -9.21 -16.86
N ASP A 142 8.03 -8.47 -17.81
CA ASP A 142 7.26 -7.89 -18.92
C ASP A 142 6.65 -8.96 -19.84
N SER A 143 7.20 -10.18 -19.84
CA SER A 143 6.68 -11.34 -20.56
C SER A 143 5.56 -12.10 -19.84
N HIS A 144 5.13 -11.65 -18.64
CA HIS A 144 4.12 -12.37 -17.87
C HIS A 144 2.80 -12.47 -18.65
N PRO A 145 2.19 -13.66 -18.77
CA PRO A 145 1.03 -13.88 -19.65
C PRO A 145 -0.20 -13.05 -19.28
N ALA A 146 -0.40 -12.79 -17.99
CA ALA A 146 -1.48 -11.95 -17.48
C ALA A 146 -1.23 -10.43 -17.58
N ARG A 147 -0.09 -9.97 -18.14
CA ARG A 147 0.21 -8.54 -18.27
C ARG A 147 -0.66 -7.91 -19.36
N PRO A 148 -1.50 -6.89 -19.05
CA PRO A 148 -2.25 -6.19 -20.08
C PRO A 148 -1.34 -5.48 -21.08
N GLN A 149 -1.73 -5.46 -22.35
CA GLN A 149 -0.97 -4.81 -23.42
C GLN A 149 -0.73 -3.31 -23.14
N ASN A 150 -1.68 -2.66 -22.48
CA ASN A 150 -1.65 -1.25 -22.10
C ASN A 150 -1.27 -1.02 -20.62
N ALA A 151 -0.66 -2.00 -19.94
CA ALA A 151 -0.25 -1.87 -18.54
C ALA A 151 0.67 -0.67 -18.36
N ARG A 152 0.27 0.28 -17.49
CA ARG A 152 1.07 1.46 -17.16
C ARG A 152 1.78 1.25 -15.84
N SER A 153 3.08 1.51 -15.81
CA SER A 153 3.84 1.55 -14.57
C SER A 153 3.47 2.80 -13.76
N LEU A 154 3.36 2.63 -12.44
CA LEU A 154 3.24 3.75 -11.50
C LEU A 154 4.61 4.36 -11.13
N ALA A 155 5.72 3.79 -11.61
CA ALA A 155 7.07 4.30 -11.36
C ALA A 155 7.26 5.78 -11.73
N PRO A 156 6.75 6.30 -12.87
CA PRO A 156 6.85 7.74 -13.17
C PRO A 156 6.12 8.61 -12.15
N PHE A 157 4.95 8.16 -11.66
CA PHE A 157 4.18 8.87 -10.63
C PHE A 157 4.95 8.92 -9.31
N TRP A 158 5.54 7.81 -8.86
CA TRP A 158 6.33 7.77 -7.63
C TRP A 158 7.61 8.61 -7.72
N LYS A 159 8.33 8.53 -8.86
CA LYS A 159 9.51 9.38 -9.12
C LYS A 159 9.17 10.87 -9.09
N GLY A 160 8.04 11.25 -9.68
CA GLY A 160 7.56 12.64 -9.64
C GLY A 160 7.24 13.14 -8.23
N ARG A 161 7.06 12.24 -7.27
CA ARG A 161 6.89 12.54 -5.84
C ARG A 161 8.19 12.48 -5.03
N GLY A 162 9.34 12.22 -5.67
CA GLY A 162 10.63 12.11 -4.98
C GLY A 162 10.94 10.71 -4.44
N TYR A 163 10.13 9.69 -4.75
CA TYR A 163 10.47 8.31 -4.41
C TYR A 163 11.49 7.74 -5.39
N THR A 164 12.50 7.09 -4.85
CA THR A 164 13.57 6.45 -5.60
C THR A 164 13.50 4.93 -5.42
N PRO A 165 13.56 4.13 -6.51
CA PRO A 165 13.66 2.68 -6.38
C PRO A 165 15.03 2.31 -5.83
N ARG A 166 15.06 1.37 -4.89
CA ARG A 166 16.29 0.80 -4.34
C ARG A 166 16.62 -0.50 -5.07
N ASP A 167 17.91 -0.84 -5.10
CA ASP A 167 18.36 -2.16 -5.54
C ASP A 167 18.19 -3.18 -4.40
N ALA A 168 16.95 -3.31 -3.94
CA ALA A 168 16.56 -4.19 -2.86
C ALA A 168 15.12 -4.67 -3.08
N PHE A 169 14.88 -5.92 -2.70
CA PHE A 169 13.59 -6.57 -2.85
C PHE A 169 13.20 -7.23 -1.54
N VAL A 170 11.92 -7.16 -1.22
CA VAL A 170 11.30 -8.04 -0.23
C VAL A 170 10.52 -9.14 -0.93
N ARG A 171 10.32 -10.25 -0.23
CA ARG A 171 9.55 -11.39 -0.74
C ARG A 171 8.32 -11.58 0.12
N MET A 172 7.15 -11.50 -0.51
CA MET A 172 5.88 -11.81 0.13
C MET A 172 5.23 -13.00 -0.57
N HIS A 173 4.32 -13.68 0.12
CA HIS A 173 3.67 -14.88 -0.38
C HIS A 173 2.17 -14.64 -0.53
N TRP A 174 1.63 -14.97 -1.69
CA TRP A 174 0.20 -15.06 -1.92
C TRP A 174 -0.11 -15.95 -3.12
N THR A 175 -1.37 -16.37 -3.23
CA THR A 175 -1.89 -17.16 -4.35
C THR A 175 -2.29 -16.23 -5.48
N ASP A 176 -1.77 -16.47 -6.68
CA ASP A 176 -2.23 -15.76 -7.87
C ASP A 176 -3.54 -16.36 -8.39
N LEU A 177 -4.29 -15.60 -9.17
CA LEU A 177 -5.47 -16.08 -9.87
C LEU A 177 -5.20 -17.34 -10.69
N GLY A 178 -5.94 -18.41 -10.39
CA GLY A 178 -5.86 -19.69 -11.09
C GLY A 178 -4.74 -20.61 -10.59
N ASP A 179 -3.93 -20.18 -9.63
CA ASP A 179 -2.93 -21.03 -8.99
C ASP A 179 -3.55 -21.87 -7.86
N ASN A 180 -2.98 -23.05 -7.59
CA ASN A 180 -3.45 -23.96 -6.55
C ASN A 180 -2.85 -23.69 -5.14
N GLY A 181 -2.09 -22.62 -4.98
CA GLY A 181 -1.45 -22.29 -3.71
C GLY A 181 -0.51 -21.08 -3.77
N PRO A 182 -0.01 -20.61 -2.60
CA PRO A 182 0.79 -19.41 -2.52
C PRO A 182 2.19 -19.61 -3.12
N SER A 183 2.66 -18.59 -3.82
CA SER A 183 4.03 -18.53 -4.34
C SER A 183 4.72 -17.22 -3.95
N LYS A 184 6.06 -17.22 -3.99
CA LYS A 184 6.88 -16.05 -3.64
C LYS A 184 6.81 -14.99 -4.73
N LYS A 185 6.63 -13.74 -4.30
CA LYS A 185 6.53 -12.58 -5.18
C LYS A 185 7.55 -11.55 -4.75
N GLN A 186 8.24 -10.95 -5.72
CA GLN A 186 9.24 -9.94 -5.46
C GLN A 186 8.60 -8.57 -5.49
N LEU A 187 8.90 -7.77 -4.47
CA LEU A 187 8.48 -6.38 -4.40
C LEU A 187 9.72 -5.52 -4.28
N ARG A 188 9.89 -4.59 -5.22
CA ARG A 188 10.98 -3.62 -5.19
C ARG A 188 10.72 -2.60 -4.08
N VAL A 189 11.75 -2.29 -3.32
CA VAL A 189 11.70 -1.27 -2.28
C VAL A 189 11.81 0.13 -2.90
N TRP A 190 10.95 1.04 -2.45
CA TRP A 190 10.95 2.46 -2.83
C TRP A 190 11.05 3.33 -1.58
N THR A 191 11.88 4.35 -1.62
CA THR A 191 12.11 5.25 -0.48
C THR A 191 12.03 6.71 -0.88
N HIS A 192 11.58 7.55 0.03
CA HIS A 192 11.59 9.00 -0.08
C HIS A 192 12.01 9.60 1.26
N ASP A 193 12.95 10.54 1.23
CA ASP A 193 13.34 11.31 2.41
C ASP A 193 12.29 12.38 2.67
N LEU A 194 11.80 12.44 3.91
CA LEU A 194 10.68 13.28 4.36
C LEU A 194 11.15 14.66 4.85
#